data_AF-A0A4Q5QGF7-F1
#
_entry.id   AF-A0A4Q5QGF7-F1
#
_cell.length_a   1.000
_cell.length_b   1.000
_cell.length_c   1.000
_cell.angle_alpha   90.00
_cell.angle_beta   90.00
_cell.angle_gamma   90.00
#
_symmetry.space_group_name_H-M   'P 1'
#
loop_
_entity.id
_entity.type
_entity.pdbx_description
1 polymer ?
#
loop_
_entity_poly.entity_id
_entity_poly.type
_entity_poly.pdbx_seq_one_letter_code
_entity_poly.pdbx_strand_id
1 'polypeptide(L)'
;MLSLLPLLLLQAASTQTPPLTPATKPVPAVSKWPARDAQFTIQDFRFRSGEALPELRINYTTLGSPHRNAKGEIDNAVMVLHGTGGTGRQFLAPQFADELYGPGQPLDIKRYWIILPDGIGHGKSSKPSDGLHMRFPHYDYTDMVEAQYRLLHDGLGIRRMRLIMGTSMGCMHSLVWGETRPDFARALMPLACEPVEIAGLNRMWRKLAIDGIEADPVWA
;
A
#
# COMPACT_ATOMS: atom_id res chain seq x y z
N MET A 1 -26.85 62.27 -45.52
CA MET A 1 -25.98 62.26 -44.32
C MET A 1 -25.85 60.81 -43.86
N LEU A 2 -24.74 60.15 -44.23
CA LEU A 2 -24.44 58.77 -43.82
C LEU A 2 -23.91 58.78 -42.38
N SER A 3 -24.48 57.94 -41.51
CA SER A 3 -23.98 57.68 -40.16
C SER A 3 -23.14 56.40 -40.18
N LEU A 4 -21.86 56.51 -39.84
CA LEU A 4 -20.92 55.39 -39.65
C LEU A 4 -20.87 55.04 -38.16
N LEU A 5 -21.34 53.86 -37.78
CA LEU A 5 -20.99 53.22 -36.51
C LEU A 5 -19.65 52.49 -36.65
N PRO A 6 -18.69 52.62 -35.72
CA PRO A 6 -17.52 51.77 -35.69
C PRO A 6 -17.83 50.44 -34.99
N LEU A 7 -17.46 49.35 -35.65
CA LEU A 7 -17.50 47.98 -35.12
C LEU A 7 -16.31 47.78 -34.17
N LEU A 8 -16.55 47.65 -32.86
CA LEU A 8 -15.52 47.24 -31.90
C LEU A 8 -15.27 45.73 -32.02
N LEU A 9 -14.09 45.35 -32.52
CA LEU A 9 -13.58 43.98 -32.46
C LEU A 9 -13.06 43.71 -31.04
N LEU A 10 -13.76 42.83 -30.31
CA LEU A 10 -13.29 42.29 -29.03
C LEU A 10 -12.20 41.24 -29.34
N GLN A 11 -10.93 41.57 -29.10
CA GLN A 11 -9.86 40.57 -29.13
C GLN A 11 -9.98 39.69 -27.88
N ALA A 12 -10.37 38.43 -28.06
CA ALA A 12 -10.26 37.41 -27.03
C ALA A 12 -8.77 37.09 -26.83
N ALA A 13 -8.19 37.57 -25.73
CA ALA A 13 -6.86 37.15 -25.31
C ALA A 13 -6.91 35.67 -24.92
N SER A 14 -6.25 34.82 -25.70
CA SER A 14 -6.02 33.42 -25.36
C SER A 14 -5.08 33.37 -24.15
N THR A 15 -5.61 33.06 -22.97
CA THR A 15 -4.82 32.74 -21.79
C THR A 15 -4.19 31.36 -22.01
N GLN A 16 -2.92 31.32 -22.40
CA GLN A 16 -2.16 30.08 -22.42
C GLN A 16 -1.99 29.59 -20.99
N THR A 17 -2.56 28.42 -20.69
CA THR A 17 -2.30 27.69 -19.45
C THR A 17 -0.82 27.37 -19.39
N PRO A 18 -0.08 27.78 -18.34
CA PRO A 18 1.33 27.43 -18.23
C PRO A 18 1.49 25.91 -18.16
N PRO A 19 2.55 25.34 -18.76
CA PRO A 19 2.80 23.91 -18.69
C PRO A 19 2.97 23.48 -17.23
N LEU A 20 2.30 22.39 -16.86
CA LEU A 20 2.47 21.74 -15.57
C LEU A 20 3.93 21.28 -15.45
N THR A 21 4.71 21.96 -14.61
CA THR A 21 6.04 21.50 -14.24
C THR A 21 5.91 20.10 -13.65
N PRO A 22 6.65 19.09 -14.13
CA PRO A 22 6.64 17.77 -13.51
C PRO A 22 7.01 17.93 -12.05
N ALA A 23 6.13 17.50 -11.14
CA ALA A 23 6.45 17.49 -9.72
C ALA A 23 7.70 16.63 -9.54
N THR A 24 8.81 17.25 -9.16
CA THR A 24 10.05 16.57 -8.82
C THR A 24 9.72 15.59 -7.70
N LYS A 25 9.73 14.28 -7.98
CA LYS A 25 9.53 13.28 -6.92
C LYS A 25 10.59 13.54 -5.85
N PRO A 26 10.21 13.81 -4.59
CA PRO A 26 11.18 13.98 -3.52
C PRO A 26 12.06 12.73 -3.49
N VAL A 27 13.38 12.92 -3.60
CA VAL A 27 14.32 11.84 -3.30
C VAL A 27 14.01 11.40 -1.88
N PRO A 28 13.74 10.11 -1.62
CA PRO A 28 13.39 9.67 -0.27
C PRO A 28 14.54 10.04 0.66
N ALA A 29 14.29 10.94 1.61
CA ALA A 29 15.24 11.21 2.67
C ALA A 29 15.60 9.87 3.33
N VAL A 30 16.90 9.60 3.50
CA VAL A 30 17.35 8.41 4.22
C VAL A 30 16.75 8.47 5.62
N SER A 31 15.84 7.53 5.90
CA SER A 31 15.13 7.49 7.17
C SER A 31 16.14 7.32 8.31
N LYS A 32 16.08 8.19 9.32
CA LYS A 32 16.91 8.07 10.53
C LYS A 32 16.58 6.83 11.38
N TRP A 33 15.48 6.16 11.06
CA TRP A 33 14.94 5.04 11.79
C TRP A 33 15.68 3.73 11.42
N PRO A 34 15.97 2.85 12.39
CA PRO A 34 16.79 1.64 12.20
C PRO A 34 15.99 0.53 11.48
N ALA A 35 15.62 0.79 10.23
CA ALA A 35 14.79 -0.09 9.41
C ALA A 35 15.62 -1.26 8.86
N ARG A 36 15.06 -2.48 8.92
CA ARG A 36 15.66 -3.70 8.36
C ARG A 36 14.74 -4.30 7.30
N ASP A 37 15.21 -4.36 6.06
CA ASP A 37 14.51 -5.03 4.96
C ASP A 37 14.81 -6.53 4.99
N ALA A 38 13.81 -7.35 4.70
CA ALA A 38 13.92 -8.79 4.51
C ALA A 38 12.84 -9.27 3.52
N GLN A 39 12.97 -10.51 3.05
CA GLN A 39 12.05 -11.11 2.10
C GLN A 39 11.68 -12.52 2.55
N PHE A 40 10.41 -12.87 2.34
CA PHE A 40 9.88 -14.20 2.56
C PHE A 40 9.34 -14.76 1.25
N THR A 41 9.70 -15.99 0.92
CA THR A 41 9.22 -16.67 -0.29
C THR A 41 8.15 -17.69 0.07
N ILE A 42 6.99 -17.50 -0.53
CA ILE A 42 5.82 -18.35 -0.45
C ILE A 42 5.86 -19.26 -1.68
N GLN A 43 6.12 -20.55 -1.44
CA GLN A 43 6.08 -21.57 -2.48
C GLN A 43 4.63 -21.90 -2.85
N ASP A 44 4.41 -22.18 -4.14
CA ASP A 44 3.15 -22.63 -4.74
C ASP A 44 1.92 -21.81 -4.32
N PHE A 45 2.02 -20.48 -4.44
CA PHE A 45 0.92 -19.60 -4.09
C PHE A 45 -0.19 -19.68 -5.13
N ARG A 46 -1.39 -20.07 -4.68
CA ARG A 46 -2.60 -20.12 -5.52
C ARG A 46 -3.47 -18.91 -5.25
N PHE A 47 -3.78 -18.17 -6.29
CA PHE A 47 -4.68 -17.04 -6.25
C PHE A 47 -6.13 -17.52 -6.28
N ARG A 48 -7.05 -16.71 -5.78
CA ARG A 48 -8.49 -16.98 -5.87
C ARG A 48 -9.01 -17.09 -7.30
N SER A 49 -8.33 -16.48 -8.26
CA SER A 49 -8.64 -16.63 -9.69
C SER A 49 -8.42 -18.06 -10.21
N GLY A 50 -7.73 -18.92 -9.45
CA GLY A 50 -7.30 -20.26 -9.87
C GLY A 50 -5.90 -20.28 -10.51
N GLU A 51 -5.33 -19.11 -10.78
CA GLU A 51 -3.95 -18.95 -11.23
C GLU A 51 -2.96 -19.23 -10.09
N ALA A 52 -1.68 -19.41 -10.43
CA ALA A 52 -0.65 -19.69 -9.43
C ALA A 52 0.71 -19.08 -9.80
N LEU A 53 1.52 -18.79 -8.77
CA LEU A 53 2.94 -18.55 -8.91
C LEU A 53 3.72 -19.67 -8.21
N PRO A 54 4.75 -20.26 -8.85
CA PRO A 54 5.65 -21.19 -8.18
C PRO A 54 6.31 -20.54 -6.96
N GLU A 55 6.72 -19.28 -7.10
CA GLU A 55 7.31 -18.49 -6.02
C GLU A 55 6.67 -17.10 -5.95
N LEU A 56 5.99 -16.82 -4.85
CA LEU A 56 5.54 -15.48 -4.49
C LEU A 56 6.48 -14.89 -3.42
N ARG A 57 7.20 -13.83 -3.76
CA ARG A 57 8.10 -13.13 -2.83
C ARG A 57 7.36 -11.98 -2.16
N ILE A 58 7.39 -11.93 -0.84
CA ILE A 58 6.89 -10.81 -0.05
C ILE A 58 8.07 -10.13 0.63
N ASN A 59 8.37 -8.90 0.20
CA ASN A 59 9.32 -8.03 0.89
C ASN A 59 8.63 -7.37 2.08
N TYR A 60 9.36 -7.16 3.16
CA TYR A 60 8.89 -6.42 4.31
C TYR A 60 10.04 -5.69 5.00
N THR A 61 9.71 -4.55 5.60
CA THR A 61 10.63 -3.77 6.42
C THR A 61 10.21 -3.90 7.88
N THR A 62 11.18 -3.98 8.79
CA THR A 62 10.91 -4.02 10.24
C THR A 62 11.62 -2.90 11.00
N LEU A 63 11.00 -2.49 12.11
CA LEU A 63 11.57 -1.59 13.11
C LEU A 63 11.38 -2.21 14.49
N GLY A 64 12.31 -1.94 15.41
CA GLY A 64 12.31 -2.60 16.71
C GLY A 64 12.67 -4.09 16.62
N SER A 65 12.34 -4.86 17.65
CA SER A 65 12.69 -6.27 17.76
C SER A 65 11.56 -7.09 18.39
N PRO A 66 11.38 -8.37 18.01
CA PRO A 66 10.38 -9.23 18.61
C PRO A 66 10.66 -9.42 20.10
N HIS A 67 9.64 -9.23 20.92
CA HIS A 67 9.61 -9.64 22.32
C HIS A 67 8.83 -10.94 22.43
N ARG A 68 9.32 -11.89 23.24
CA ARG A 68 8.64 -13.15 23.51
C ARG A 68 8.15 -13.16 24.95
N ASN A 69 6.89 -13.52 25.15
CA ASN A 69 6.31 -13.69 26.48
C ASN A 69 6.83 -14.97 27.17
N ALA A 70 6.36 -15.24 28.39
CA ALA A 70 6.74 -16.43 29.17
C ALA A 70 6.42 -17.78 28.48
N LYS A 71 5.52 -17.78 27.48
CA LYS A 71 5.19 -18.96 26.65
C LYS A 71 6.07 -19.07 25.40
N GLY A 72 7.04 -18.17 25.23
CA GLY A 72 7.90 -18.09 24.06
C GLY A 72 7.23 -17.47 22.83
N GLU A 73 6.04 -16.87 22.97
CA GLU A 73 5.26 -16.33 21.85
C GLU A 73 5.53 -14.84 21.64
N ILE A 74 5.60 -14.42 20.38
CA ILE A 74 5.75 -13.00 20.04
C ILE A 74 4.45 -12.26 20.40
N ASP A 75 4.53 -11.25 21.26
CA ASP A 75 3.35 -10.56 21.81
C ASP A 75 3.33 -9.03 21.58
N ASN A 76 4.37 -8.51 20.91
CA ASN A 76 4.55 -7.09 20.64
C ASN A 76 4.54 -6.73 19.13
N ALA A 77 4.16 -7.67 18.26
CA ALA A 77 4.14 -7.46 16.82
C ALA A 77 2.98 -6.55 16.38
N VAL A 78 3.29 -5.53 15.59
CA VAL A 78 2.33 -4.59 14.99
C VAL A 78 2.59 -4.52 13.48
N MET A 79 1.56 -4.67 12.66
CA MET A 79 1.67 -4.53 11.20
C MET A 79 1.00 -3.24 10.72
N VAL A 80 1.70 -2.49 9.87
CA VAL A 80 1.18 -1.25 9.25
C VAL A 80 1.13 -1.42 7.74
N LEU A 81 -0.08 -1.41 7.18
CA LEU A 81 -0.38 -1.73 5.79
C LEU A 81 -0.52 -0.47 4.92
N HIS A 82 0.10 -0.49 3.74
CA HIS A 82 0.18 0.66 2.84
C HIS A 82 -1.07 0.90 1.98
N GLY A 83 -1.16 2.08 1.37
CA GLY A 83 -2.22 2.43 0.42
C GLY A 83 -1.95 1.95 -1.01
N THR A 84 -2.91 2.12 -1.92
CA THR A 84 -2.87 1.57 -3.31
C THR A 84 -1.61 1.94 -4.12
N GLY A 85 -1.00 3.11 -3.88
CA GLY A 85 0.21 3.54 -4.59
C GLY A 85 1.50 3.38 -3.77
N GLY A 86 1.40 2.75 -2.61
CA GLY A 86 2.45 2.74 -1.59
C GLY A 86 3.27 1.46 -1.55
N THR A 87 4.20 1.45 -0.60
CA THR A 87 4.99 0.30 -0.18
C THR A 87 5.08 0.33 1.34
N GLY A 88 5.54 -0.73 2.00
CA GLY A 88 5.72 -0.72 3.46
C GLY A 88 6.60 0.45 3.92
N ARG A 89 7.62 0.79 3.12
CA ARG A 89 8.54 1.91 3.39
C ARG A 89 7.89 3.29 3.32
N GLN A 90 6.65 3.44 2.83
CA GLN A 90 5.97 4.75 2.83
C GLN A 90 5.89 5.35 4.23
N PHE A 91 5.78 4.49 5.26
CA PHE A 91 5.68 4.91 6.66
C PHE A 91 7.05 5.22 7.30
N LEU A 92 8.13 5.19 6.53
CA LEU A 92 9.46 5.68 6.94
C LEU A 92 9.71 7.13 6.55
N ALA A 93 8.80 7.72 5.76
CA ALA A 93 8.87 9.13 5.41
C ALA A 93 8.71 10.00 6.68
N PRO A 94 9.46 11.12 6.82
CA PRO A 94 9.51 11.89 8.06
C PRO A 94 8.15 12.27 8.64
N GLN A 95 7.18 12.65 7.79
CA GLN A 95 5.83 13.04 8.22
C GLN A 95 5.04 11.94 8.94
N PHE A 96 5.46 10.68 8.80
CA PHE A 96 4.91 9.56 9.57
C PHE A 96 5.89 9.11 10.63
N ALA A 97 7.12 8.82 10.21
CA ALA A 97 8.08 8.13 11.05
C ALA A 97 8.48 8.94 12.29
N ASP A 98 8.58 10.26 12.15
CA ASP A 98 8.95 11.17 13.23
C ASP A 98 7.86 11.36 14.28
N GLU A 99 6.64 10.88 14.01
CA GLU A 99 5.49 10.94 14.91
C GLU A 99 5.03 9.56 15.42
N LEU A 100 5.57 8.48 14.87
CA LEU A 100 5.12 7.11 15.17
C LEU A 100 6.10 6.33 16.05
N TYR A 101 7.41 6.42 15.82
CA TYR A 101 8.35 5.38 16.25
C TYR A 101 9.24 5.72 17.45
N GLY A 102 9.25 6.98 17.88
CA GLY A 102 10.09 7.49 18.95
C GLY A 102 9.65 7.09 20.36
N PRO A 103 10.48 7.38 21.39
CA PRO A 103 10.15 7.08 22.78
C PRO A 103 8.80 7.71 23.20
N GLY A 104 7.87 6.87 23.66
CA GLY A 104 6.54 7.31 24.08
C GLY A 104 5.54 7.62 22.95
N GLN A 105 5.96 7.54 21.68
CA GLN A 105 5.08 7.69 20.53
C GLN A 105 4.18 6.46 20.33
N PRO A 106 3.11 6.56 19.51
CA PRO A 106 2.09 5.51 19.40
C PRO A 106 2.65 4.13 19.04
N LEU A 107 3.66 4.07 18.18
CA LEU A 107 4.33 2.86 17.71
C LEU A 107 5.81 2.81 18.15
N ASP A 108 6.09 3.27 19.37
CA ASP A 108 7.44 3.27 19.97
C ASP A 108 8.17 1.93 19.74
N ILE A 109 9.26 1.99 18.98
CA ILE A 109 10.00 0.81 18.52
C ILE A 109 10.86 0.17 19.63
N LYS A 110 10.95 0.81 20.81
CA LYS A 110 11.47 0.16 22.02
C LYS A 110 10.46 -0.79 22.64
N ARG A 111 9.18 -0.65 22.30
CA ARG A 111 8.07 -1.44 22.85
C ARG A 111 7.51 -2.43 21.84
N TYR A 112 7.41 -2.01 20.58
CA TYR A 112 6.77 -2.78 19.53
C TYR A 112 7.75 -3.24 18.45
N TRP A 113 7.46 -4.40 17.88
CA TRP A 113 8.09 -4.88 16.66
C TRP A 113 7.19 -4.53 15.49
N ILE A 114 7.58 -3.51 14.72
CA ILE A 114 6.78 -2.99 13.61
C ILE A 114 7.14 -3.75 12.33
N ILE A 115 6.13 -4.18 11.59
CA ILE A 115 6.25 -4.93 10.34
C ILE A 115 5.52 -4.15 9.23
N LEU A 116 6.25 -3.82 8.18
CA LEU A 116 5.80 -2.99 7.07
C LEU A 116 5.95 -3.80 5.76
N PRO A 117 4.98 -4.65 5.40
CA PRO A 117 5.07 -5.45 4.19
C PRO A 117 4.85 -4.60 2.94
N ASP A 118 5.51 -4.97 1.84
CA ASP A 118 5.11 -4.60 0.49
C ASP A 118 4.06 -5.61 0.02
N GLY A 119 2.89 -5.14 -0.42
CA GLY A 119 1.83 -6.00 -0.97
C GLY A 119 2.22 -6.65 -2.29
N ILE A 120 1.47 -7.68 -2.70
CA ILE A 120 1.57 -8.26 -4.05
C ILE A 120 1.43 -7.12 -5.08
N GLY A 121 2.29 -7.09 -6.10
CA GLY A 121 2.30 -6.01 -7.08
C GLY A 121 3.04 -4.74 -6.69
N HIS A 122 3.59 -4.66 -5.47
CA HIS A 122 4.17 -3.42 -4.92
C HIS A 122 5.63 -3.59 -4.48
N GLY A 123 6.37 -2.48 -4.51
CA GLY A 123 7.72 -2.39 -3.95
C GLY A 123 8.67 -3.48 -4.43
N LYS A 124 9.28 -4.19 -3.47
CA LYS A 124 10.21 -5.30 -3.74
C LYS A 124 9.53 -6.68 -3.63
N SER A 125 8.22 -6.75 -3.43
CA SER A 125 7.45 -7.98 -3.57
C SER A 125 7.27 -8.36 -5.03
N SER A 126 6.89 -9.61 -5.29
CA SER A 126 6.55 -10.09 -6.64
C SER A 126 5.50 -9.17 -7.27
N LYS A 127 5.80 -8.69 -8.47
CA LYS A 127 4.96 -7.72 -9.20
C LYS A 127 5.01 -7.92 -10.71
N PRO A 128 4.05 -7.40 -11.47
CA PRO A 128 4.02 -7.53 -12.93
C PRO A 128 5.33 -7.12 -13.62
N SER A 129 5.98 -6.06 -13.13
CA SER A 129 7.24 -5.56 -13.69
C SER A 129 8.47 -6.43 -13.43
N ASP A 130 8.34 -7.55 -12.70
CA ASP A 130 9.40 -8.56 -12.54
C ASP A 130 9.47 -9.54 -13.75
N GLY A 131 8.74 -9.27 -14.85
CA GLY A 131 8.87 -9.97 -16.14
C GLY A 131 7.63 -10.74 -16.61
N LEU A 132 6.60 -10.87 -15.76
CA LEU A 132 5.32 -11.46 -16.19
C LEU A 132 4.42 -10.47 -16.93
N HIS A 133 4.60 -9.17 -16.68
CA HIS A 133 3.77 -8.10 -17.25
C HIS A 133 2.28 -8.44 -17.11
N MET A 134 1.50 -8.38 -18.18
CA MET A 134 0.07 -8.68 -18.18
C MET A 134 -0.28 -10.16 -17.96
N ARG A 135 0.72 -11.06 -17.88
CA ARG A 135 0.54 -12.46 -17.48
C ARG A 135 0.71 -12.68 -15.98
N PHE A 136 0.96 -11.61 -15.20
CA PHE A 136 1.00 -11.74 -13.75
C PHE A 136 -0.40 -12.10 -13.25
N PRO A 137 -0.56 -13.07 -12.34
CA PRO A 137 -1.88 -13.52 -11.91
C PRO A 137 -2.76 -12.39 -11.40
N HIS A 138 -4.05 -12.46 -11.74
CA HIS A 138 -5.03 -11.55 -11.15
C HIS A 138 -5.15 -11.83 -9.66
N TYR A 139 -5.14 -10.76 -8.86
CA TYR A 139 -5.22 -10.86 -7.40
C TYR A 139 -6.21 -9.84 -6.83
N ASP A 140 -6.78 -10.19 -5.69
CA ASP A 140 -7.63 -9.31 -4.89
C ASP A 140 -7.08 -9.08 -3.47
N TYR A 141 -7.87 -8.40 -2.62
CA TYR A 141 -7.48 -8.14 -1.23
C TYR A 141 -7.34 -9.43 -0.40
N THR A 142 -8.10 -10.47 -0.72
CA THR A 142 -8.00 -11.76 -0.03
C THR A 142 -6.67 -12.43 -0.34
N ASP A 143 -6.22 -12.40 -1.59
CA ASP A 143 -4.90 -12.94 -1.97
C ASP A 143 -3.77 -12.16 -1.28
N MET A 144 -3.88 -10.84 -1.21
CA MET A 144 -2.90 -10.02 -0.49
C MET A 144 -2.88 -10.32 1.02
N VAL A 145 -4.05 -10.50 1.65
CA VAL A 145 -4.17 -10.85 3.06
C VAL A 145 -3.67 -12.27 3.33
N GLU A 146 -3.90 -13.21 2.42
CA GLU A 146 -3.34 -14.56 2.51
C GLU A 146 -1.80 -14.52 2.49
N ALA A 147 -1.21 -13.76 1.57
CA ALA A 147 0.24 -13.62 1.50
C ALA A 147 0.82 -12.94 2.77
N GLN A 148 0.12 -11.94 3.32
CA GLN A 148 0.48 -11.35 4.61
C GLN A 148 0.39 -12.38 5.73
N TYR A 149 -0.66 -13.20 5.78
CA TYR A 149 -0.81 -14.25 6.78
C TYR A 149 0.33 -15.26 6.72
N ARG A 150 0.65 -15.76 5.53
CA ARG A 150 1.77 -16.68 5.34
C ARG A 150 3.12 -16.08 5.75
N LEU A 151 3.36 -14.80 5.44
CA LEU A 151 4.53 -14.09 5.95
C LEU A 151 4.55 -14.09 7.49
N LEU A 152 3.47 -13.66 8.13
CA LEU A 152 3.43 -13.49 9.59
C LEU A 152 3.50 -14.84 10.32
N HIS A 153 2.70 -15.81 9.89
CA HIS A 153 2.56 -17.10 10.53
C HIS A 153 3.72 -18.04 10.19
N ASP A 154 3.95 -18.32 8.90
CA ASP A 154 4.94 -19.30 8.46
C ASP A 154 6.36 -18.71 8.49
N GLY A 155 6.51 -17.45 8.08
CA GLY A 155 7.81 -16.78 7.96
C GLY A 155 8.33 -16.21 9.28
N LEU A 156 7.48 -15.48 10.00
CA LEU A 156 7.88 -14.75 11.22
C LEU A 156 7.50 -15.48 12.51
N GLY A 157 6.74 -16.58 12.44
CA GLY A 157 6.34 -17.37 13.60
C GLY A 157 5.39 -16.63 14.54
N ILE A 158 4.63 -15.67 14.02
CA ILE A 158 3.66 -14.89 14.80
C ILE A 158 2.33 -15.62 14.82
N ARG A 159 1.87 -15.97 16.02
CA ARG A 159 0.56 -16.62 16.22
C ARG A 159 -0.58 -15.66 16.43
N ARG A 160 -0.29 -14.48 17.00
CA ARG A 160 -1.28 -13.45 17.26
C ARG A 160 -0.66 -12.07 17.24
N MET A 161 -1.14 -11.23 16.33
CA MET A 161 -0.75 -9.84 16.21
C MET A 161 -1.31 -9.03 17.38
N ARG A 162 -0.52 -8.06 17.85
CA ARG A 162 -1.02 -7.07 18.81
C ARG A 162 -1.96 -6.08 18.13
N LEU A 163 -1.58 -5.63 16.93
CA LEU A 163 -2.35 -4.69 16.13
C LEU A 163 -2.08 -4.95 14.64
N ILE A 164 -3.13 -4.91 13.84
CA ILE A 164 -3.05 -4.73 12.40
C ILE A 164 -3.71 -3.40 12.08
N MET A 165 -2.98 -2.51 11.41
CA MET A 165 -3.48 -1.19 11.02
C MET A 165 -3.12 -0.89 9.58
N GLY A 166 -3.86 0.01 8.94
CA GLY A 166 -3.55 0.38 7.57
C GLY A 166 -4.38 1.54 7.05
N THR A 167 -3.87 2.16 5.99
CA THR A 167 -4.51 3.33 5.36
C THR A 167 -5.03 2.99 3.97
N SER A 168 -6.20 3.50 3.58
CA SER A 168 -6.77 3.33 2.24
C SER A 168 -6.90 1.83 1.84
N MET A 169 -6.08 1.31 0.93
CA MET A 169 -6.06 -0.13 0.62
C MET A 169 -5.72 -0.98 1.86
N GLY A 170 -4.73 -0.57 2.66
CA GLY A 170 -4.37 -1.25 3.90
C GLY A 170 -5.47 -1.19 4.97
N CYS A 171 -6.36 -0.20 4.91
CA CYS A 171 -7.55 -0.15 5.75
C CYS A 171 -8.53 -1.26 5.36
N MET A 172 -8.80 -1.43 4.06
CA MET A 172 -9.63 -2.53 3.56
C MET A 172 -9.02 -3.89 3.91
N HIS A 173 -7.69 -4.05 3.79
CA HIS A 173 -7.02 -5.27 4.24
C HIS A 173 -7.23 -5.55 5.73
N SER A 174 -7.23 -4.52 6.59
CA SER A 174 -7.49 -4.69 8.02
C SER A 174 -8.90 -5.23 8.28
N LEU A 175 -9.90 -4.82 7.48
CA LEU A 175 -11.25 -5.36 7.54
C LEU A 175 -11.32 -6.81 7.05
N VAL A 176 -10.66 -7.14 5.93
CA VAL A 176 -10.56 -8.52 5.42
C VAL A 176 -9.85 -9.44 6.42
N TRP A 177 -8.85 -8.96 7.14
CA TRP A 177 -8.24 -9.68 8.27
C TRP A 177 -9.25 -10.00 9.37
N GLY A 178 -10.05 -9.02 9.78
CA GLY A 178 -11.08 -9.19 10.79
C GLY A 178 -12.17 -10.19 10.40
N GLU A 179 -12.52 -10.24 9.13
CA GLU A 179 -13.49 -11.20 8.60
C GLU A 179 -12.90 -12.60 8.47
N THR A 180 -11.76 -12.73 7.80
CA THR A 180 -11.21 -14.05 7.43
C THR A 180 -10.47 -14.73 8.57
N ARG A 181 -9.94 -13.97 9.54
CA ARG A 181 -9.06 -14.47 10.62
C ARG A 181 -9.28 -13.69 11.93
N PRO A 182 -10.50 -13.70 12.49
CA PRO A 182 -10.89 -12.85 13.62
C PRO A 182 -10.00 -13.00 14.86
N ASP A 183 -9.43 -14.19 15.09
CA ASP A 183 -8.60 -14.47 16.27
C ASP A 183 -7.12 -14.09 16.12
N PHE A 184 -6.66 -13.81 14.90
CA PHE A 184 -5.24 -13.61 14.61
C PHE A 184 -4.72 -12.25 15.07
N ALA A 185 -5.58 -11.27 15.32
CA ALA A 185 -5.19 -9.96 15.85
C ALA A 185 -5.96 -9.62 17.13
N ARG A 186 -5.31 -8.94 18.08
CA ARG A 186 -6.00 -8.40 19.26
C ARG A 186 -6.80 -7.13 18.97
N ALA A 187 -6.35 -6.36 17.98
CA ALA A 187 -6.98 -5.11 17.59
C ALA A 187 -6.74 -4.85 16.11
N LEU A 188 -7.70 -4.15 15.50
CA LEU A 188 -7.63 -3.65 14.14
C LEU A 188 -7.79 -2.12 14.18
N MET A 189 -7.03 -1.39 13.38
CA MET A 189 -7.17 0.06 13.21
C MET A 189 -7.26 0.41 11.72
N PRO A 190 -8.45 0.24 11.12
CA PRO A 190 -8.72 0.64 9.74
C PRO A 190 -8.80 2.18 9.63
N LEU A 191 -8.02 2.79 8.72
CA LEU A 191 -7.99 4.25 8.51
C LEU A 191 -8.29 4.65 7.06
N ALA A 192 -9.25 5.57 6.87
CA ALA A 192 -9.63 6.12 5.57
C ALA A 192 -10.15 5.07 4.57
N CYS A 193 -11.12 4.27 5.00
CA CYS A 193 -11.91 3.38 4.15
C CYS A 193 -13.31 3.16 4.75
N GLU A 194 -14.15 2.43 4.01
CA GLU A 194 -15.50 2.04 4.42
C GLU A 194 -15.63 0.51 4.31
N PRO A 195 -16.46 -0.14 5.14
CA PRO A 195 -16.64 -1.60 5.11
C PRO A 195 -17.58 -2.06 3.98
N VAL A 196 -17.37 -1.55 2.77
CA VAL A 196 -18.18 -1.87 1.59
C VAL A 196 -17.29 -2.06 0.37
N GLU A 197 -17.82 -2.73 -0.65
CA GLU A 197 -17.16 -2.84 -1.94
C GLU A 197 -16.86 -1.46 -2.54
N ILE A 198 -15.78 -1.37 -3.33
CA ILE A 198 -15.42 -0.15 -4.03
C ILE A 198 -16.53 0.21 -5.02
N ALA A 199 -17.28 1.26 -4.69
CA ALA A 199 -18.47 1.71 -5.42
C ALA A 199 -18.45 3.22 -5.70
N GLY A 200 -19.47 3.68 -6.43
CA GLY A 200 -19.71 5.10 -6.70
C GLY A 200 -18.52 5.80 -7.35
N LEU A 201 -18.26 7.05 -6.92
CA LEU A 201 -17.16 7.85 -7.44
C LEU A 201 -15.80 7.17 -7.27
N ASN A 202 -15.60 6.42 -6.17
CA ASN A 202 -14.36 5.67 -5.91
C ASN A 202 -14.11 4.61 -7.00
N ARG A 203 -15.14 3.89 -7.43
CA ARG A 203 -15.04 2.93 -8.53
C ARG A 203 -14.80 3.64 -9.86
N MET A 204 -15.53 4.73 -10.12
CA MET A 204 -15.46 5.44 -11.41
C MET A 204 -14.07 6.00 -11.69
N TRP A 205 -13.42 6.67 -10.73
CA TRP A 205 -12.09 7.24 -10.96
C TRP A 205 -11.03 6.15 -11.17
N ARG A 206 -11.14 5.00 -10.48
CA ARG A 206 -10.23 3.86 -10.68
C ARG A 206 -10.37 3.26 -12.06
N LYS A 207 -11.61 3.06 -12.52
CA LYS A 207 -11.87 2.58 -13.89
C LYS A 207 -11.33 3.57 -14.92
N LEU A 208 -11.55 4.87 -14.72
CA LEU A 208 -10.98 5.90 -15.58
C LEU A 208 -9.45 5.85 -15.65
N ALA A 209 -8.77 5.64 -14.51
CA ALA A 209 -7.32 5.53 -14.47
C ALA A 209 -6.81 4.28 -15.20
N ILE A 210 -7.48 3.13 -15.03
CA ILE A 210 -7.17 1.90 -15.75
C ILE A 210 -7.35 2.10 -17.25
N ASP A 211 -8.51 2.63 -17.66
CA ASP A 211 -8.85 2.86 -19.06
C ASP A 211 -7.91 3.83 -19.73
N GLY A 212 -7.46 4.86 -19.00
CA GLY A 212 -6.46 5.80 -19.49
C GLY A 212 -5.10 5.16 -19.76
N ILE A 213 -4.69 4.18 -18.94
CA ILE A 213 -3.45 3.42 -19.16
C ILE A 213 -3.62 2.45 -20.34
N GLU A 214 -4.73 1.72 -20.37
CA GLU A 214 -5.01 0.72 -21.42
C GLU A 214 -5.23 1.36 -22.81
N ALA A 215 -5.67 2.62 -22.85
CA ALA A 215 -5.85 3.37 -24.08
C ALA A 215 -4.54 3.98 -24.63
N ASP A 216 -3.43 3.93 -23.89
CA ASP A 216 -2.14 4.41 -24.38
C ASP A 216 -1.67 3.54 -25.56
N PRO A 217 -1.34 4.12 -26.73
CA PRO A 217 -0.84 3.35 -27.88
C PRO A 217 0.39 2.47 -27.59
N VAL A 218 1.18 2.79 -26.56
CA VAL A 218 2.36 1.98 -26.17
C VAL A 218 2.04 0.89 -25.13
N TRP A 219 0.78 0.69 -24.78
CA TRP A 219 0.35 -0.32 -23.81
C TRP A 219 0.55 -1.77 -24.27
N ALA A 220 0.59 -2.00 -25.59
CA ALA A 220 0.64 -3.33 -26.21
C ALA A 220 1.83 -4.20 -25.77
#